data_AF-A0A117KYQ3-F1
#
_entry.id   AF-A0A117KYQ3-F1
#
_cell.length_a   1.000
_cell.length_b   1.000
_cell.length_c   1.000
_cell.angle_alpha   90.00
_cell.angle_beta   90.00
_cell.angle_gamma   90.00
#
_symmetry.space_group_name_H-M   'P 1'
#
loop_
_entity.id
_entity.type
_entity.pdbx_description
1 polymer ?
#
loop_
_entity_poly.entity_id
_entity_poly.type
_entity_poly.pdbx_seq_one_letter_code
_entity_poly.pdbx_strand_id
1 'polypeptide(L)'
;MYDAFLKTPGEIMLKSRDVLIKGIKKGVEEGLFGLGYLEEGKPVCVKIGERPEDVTFEENEIIIKPEICKKDVQTEKKEGEEGTGPSEKGQTYDGIESGKVVTVKETTETSTVSDERKIRQLKLELKVPIGQTSTVTRILNYLKDRFSHVTVTVSIQAEDGALEKSDYEDRILEALRQSGINIIFEDKG
;
A
#
# COMPACT_ATOMS: atom_id res chain seq x y z
N MET A 1 4.14 -5.00 16.73
CA MET A 1 3.07 -5.73 17.45
C MET A 1 3.52 -7.07 18.03
N TYR A 2 4.09 -7.99 17.25
CA TYR A 2 4.56 -9.30 17.74
C TYR A 2 5.73 -9.20 18.75
N ASP A 3 6.70 -8.32 18.49
CA ASP A 3 7.90 -8.16 19.33
C ASP A 3 7.61 -7.70 20.77
N ALA A 4 6.45 -7.08 21.01
CA ALA A 4 6.05 -6.63 22.34
C ALA A 4 5.88 -7.82 23.31
N PHE A 5 5.46 -8.98 22.81
CA PHE A 5 5.28 -10.20 23.61
C PHE A 5 6.58 -10.95 23.91
N LEU A 6 7.69 -10.61 23.23
CA LEU A 6 8.99 -11.28 23.40
C LEU A 6 9.93 -10.54 24.34
N LYS A 7 9.63 -9.27 24.66
CA LYS A 7 10.53 -8.37 25.39
C LYS A 7 10.12 -8.15 26.85
N THR A 8 9.01 -8.73 27.31
CA THR A 8 8.49 -8.55 28.68
C THR A 8 8.74 -9.80 29.53
N PRO A 9 9.68 -9.77 30.50
CA PRO A 9 9.97 -10.92 31.36
C PRO A 9 8.80 -11.25 32.31
N GLY A 10 8.48 -12.53 32.48
CA GLY A 10 7.48 -13.01 33.44
C GLY A 10 6.05 -13.13 32.91
N GLU A 11 5.79 -12.73 31.66
CA GLU A 11 4.49 -12.92 31.00
C GLU A 11 4.44 -14.22 30.18
N ILE A 12 3.22 -14.73 29.97
CA ILE A 12 2.99 -15.93 29.16
C ILE A 12 3.44 -15.64 27.72
N MET A 13 4.44 -16.38 27.25
CA MET A 13 4.96 -16.22 25.89
C MET A 13 4.04 -16.85 24.85
N LEU A 14 3.89 -16.17 23.71
CA LEU A 14 3.18 -16.72 22.56
C LEU A 14 3.96 -17.89 21.97
N LYS A 15 3.28 -19.02 21.77
CA LYS A 15 3.89 -20.25 21.25
C LYS A 15 4.50 -20.08 19.85
N SER A 16 3.89 -19.25 19.01
CA SER A 16 4.42 -18.87 17.70
C SER A 16 3.67 -17.66 17.12
N ARG A 17 4.28 -17.03 16.12
CA ARG A 17 3.65 -15.97 15.31
C ARG A 17 2.31 -16.43 14.71
N ASP A 18 2.22 -17.66 14.22
CA ASP A 18 1.00 -18.20 13.63
C ASP A 18 -0.14 -18.35 14.63
N VAL A 19 0.18 -18.67 15.90
CA VAL A 19 -0.83 -18.74 16.96
C VAL A 19 -1.42 -17.35 17.22
N LEU A 20 -0.56 -16.32 17.21
CA LEU A 20 -1.03 -14.93 17.34
C LEU A 20 -1.89 -14.52 16.14
N ILE A 21 -1.46 -14.81 14.91
CA ILE A 21 -2.25 -14.53 13.69
C ILE A 21 -3.63 -15.17 13.78
N LYS A 22 -3.70 -16.45 14.15
CA LYS A 22 -4.97 -17.18 14.32
C LYS A 22 -5.83 -16.54 15.40
N GLY A 23 -5.24 -16.14 16.52
CA GLY A 23 -5.93 -15.45 17.62
C GLY A 23 -6.51 -14.11 17.19
N ILE A 24 -5.74 -13.29 16.47
CA ILE A 24 -6.19 -12.00 15.92
C ILE A 24 -7.32 -12.22 14.93
N LYS A 25 -7.14 -13.12 13.95
CA LYS A 25 -8.18 -13.43 12.96
C LYS A 25 -9.51 -13.81 13.62
N LYS A 26 -9.44 -14.67 14.64
CA LYS A 26 -10.61 -15.11 15.41
C LYS A 26 -11.23 -13.98 16.22
N GLY A 27 -10.42 -13.16 16.91
CA GLY A 27 -10.92 -12.03 17.70
C GLY A 27 -11.59 -10.94 16.86
N VAL A 28 -11.10 -10.72 15.63
CA VAL A 28 -11.73 -9.82 14.66
C VAL A 28 -13.04 -10.40 14.13
N GLU A 29 -13.06 -11.69 13.79
CA GLU A 29 -14.27 -12.42 13.37
C GLU A 29 -15.38 -12.39 14.42
N GLU A 30 -15.01 -12.59 15.70
CA GLU A 30 -15.94 -12.54 16.84
C GLU A 30 -16.32 -11.09 17.24
N GLY A 31 -15.73 -10.07 16.59
CA GLY A 31 -16.01 -8.66 16.84
C GLY A 31 -15.50 -8.15 18.19
N LEU A 32 -14.57 -8.86 18.84
CA LEU A 32 -13.94 -8.44 20.10
C LEU A 32 -13.10 -7.18 19.94
N PHE A 33 -12.52 -7.02 18.74
CA PHE A 33 -11.78 -5.85 18.30
C PHE A 33 -11.76 -5.81 16.76
N GLY A 34 -11.47 -4.65 16.19
CA GLY A 34 -11.23 -4.50 14.75
C GLY A 34 -9.75 -4.58 14.39
N LEU A 35 -9.49 -4.77 13.11
CA LEU A 35 -8.18 -4.67 12.49
C LEU A 35 -8.16 -3.45 11.56
N GLY A 36 -7.09 -2.68 11.60
CA GLY A 36 -6.93 -1.53 10.72
C GLY A 36 -5.54 -0.93 10.82
N TYR A 37 -5.42 0.32 10.38
CA TYR A 37 -4.13 0.99 10.25
C TYR A 37 -4.15 2.38 10.87
N LEU A 38 -2.96 2.90 11.20
CA LEU A 38 -2.77 4.31 11.49
C LEU A 38 -2.52 5.08 10.19
N GLU A 39 -3.40 6.03 9.87
CA GLU A 39 -3.23 7.01 8.80
C GLU A 39 -3.11 8.40 9.44
N GLU A 40 -1.97 9.09 9.24
CA GLU A 40 -1.69 10.40 9.85
C GLU A 40 -1.90 10.45 11.37
N GLY A 41 -1.67 9.33 12.06
CA GLY A 41 -1.87 9.19 13.51
C GLY A 41 -3.33 8.93 13.94
N LYS A 42 -4.27 8.81 13.00
CA LYS A 42 -5.67 8.45 13.26
C LYS A 42 -5.90 6.95 12.97
N PRO A 43 -6.61 6.22 13.84
CA PRO A 43 -6.95 4.84 13.59
C PRO A 43 -8.05 4.75 12.53
N VAL A 44 -7.81 4.02 11.45
CA VAL A 44 -8.76 3.72 10.38
C VAL A 44 -9.11 2.24 10.45
N CYS A 45 -10.37 1.92 10.77
CA CYS A 45 -10.80 0.53 10.88
C CYS A 45 -11.12 -0.08 9.51
N VAL A 46 -10.49 -1.21 9.19
CA VAL A 46 -10.69 -1.92 7.92
C VAL A 46 -11.64 -3.10 8.08
N LYS A 47 -11.55 -3.85 9.18
CA LYS A 47 -12.30 -5.10 9.34
C LYS A 47 -12.71 -5.35 10.80
N ILE A 48 -13.98 -5.70 11.02
CA ILE A 48 -14.53 -6.14 12.31
C ILE A 48 -15.77 -7.00 12.07
N GLY A 49 -15.96 -8.07 12.85
CA GLY A 49 -17.09 -8.98 12.71
C GLY A 49 -16.99 -9.91 11.50
N GLU A 50 -15.85 -9.95 10.83
CA GLU A 50 -15.54 -10.83 9.70
C GLU A 50 -14.07 -11.23 9.76
N ARG A 51 -13.77 -12.47 9.37
CA ARG A 51 -12.40 -12.98 9.43
C ARG A 51 -11.49 -12.30 8.42
N PRO A 52 -10.37 -11.66 8.85
CA PRO A 52 -9.43 -11.06 7.93
C PRO A 52 -8.63 -12.12 7.17
N GLU A 53 -8.43 -11.88 5.87
CA GLU A 53 -7.68 -12.77 4.98
C GLU A 53 -6.20 -12.78 5.36
N ASP A 54 -5.65 -11.62 5.70
CA ASP A 54 -4.25 -11.43 6.08
C ASP A 54 -4.10 -10.61 7.37
N VAL A 55 -3.05 -10.94 8.12
CA VAL A 55 -2.55 -10.20 9.29
C VAL A 55 -1.05 -10.15 9.11
N THR A 56 -0.50 -8.97 8.79
CA THR A 56 0.89 -8.85 8.31
C THR A 56 1.85 -8.43 9.42
N PHE A 57 1.34 -7.84 10.51
CA PHE A 57 2.10 -7.17 11.56
C PHE A 57 2.98 -6.02 11.05
N GLU A 58 2.54 -5.33 9.99
CA GLU A 58 3.14 -4.05 9.56
C GLU A 58 3.19 -3.04 10.73
N GLU A 59 4.16 -2.12 10.70
CA GLU A 59 4.38 -1.18 11.82
C GLU A 59 3.17 -0.29 12.12
N ASN A 60 2.38 0.03 11.10
CA ASN A 60 1.15 0.81 11.21
C ASN A 60 -0.11 -0.06 11.33
N GLU A 61 -0.01 -1.39 11.32
CA GLU A 61 -1.13 -2.30 11.57
C GLU A 61 -1.46 -2.30 13.07
N ILE A 62 -2.72 -2.01 13.40
CA ILE A 62 -3.18 -1.86 14.78
C ILE A 62 -4.46 -2.65 15.05
N ILE A 63 -4.58 -3.14 16.28
CA ILE A 63 -5.86 -3.60 16.82
C ILE A 63 -6.64 -2.38 17.30
N ILE A 64 -7.88 -2.27 16.83
CA ILE A 64 -8.74 -1.12 17.05
C ILE A 64 -9.90 -1.52 17.96
N LYS A 65 -10.23 -0.67 18.94
CA LYS A 65 -11.38 -0.91 19.80
C LYS A 65 -12.69 -0.96 19.00
N PRO A 66 -13.62 -1.89 19.26
CA PRO A 66 -14.87 -2.01 18.50
C PRO A 66 -15.67 -0.72 18.37
N GLU A 67 -15.61 0.16 19.38
CA GLU A 67 -16.34 1.43 19.40
C GLU A 67 -15.81 2.45 18.38
N ILE A 68 -14.54 2.34 17.98
CA ILE A 68 -13.92 3.19 16.96
C ILE A 68 -14.37 2.71 15.58
N CYS A 69 -14.32 1.39 15.33
CA CYS A 69 -14.76 0.80 14.07
C CYS A 69 -16.24 1.09 13.73
N LYS A 70 -17.11 1.22 14.75
CA LYS A 70 -18.53 1.55 14.54
C LYS A 70 -18.77 3.03 14.24
N LYS A 71 -17.82 3.92 14.53
CA LYS A 71 -17.89 5.36 14.26
C LYS A 71 -17.46 5.71 12.83
N ASP A 72 -16.50 4.99 12.28
CA ASP A 72 -16.00 5.22 10.91
C ASP A 72 -17.08 4.94 9.85
N VAL A 73 -18.01 4.00 10.12
CA VAL A 73 -19.15 3.70 9.23
C VAL A 73 -20.17 4.86 9.14
N GLN A 74 -20.16 5.81 10.08
CA GLN A 74 -21.12 6.93 10.09
C GLN A 74 -20.59 8.22 9.45
N THR A 75 -19.33 8.28 9.04
CA THR A 75 -18.72 9.52 8.52
C THR A 75 -18.68 9.58 6.98
N GLU A 76 -19.05 8.51 6.27
CA GLU A 76 -19.00 8.47 4.78
C GLU A 76 -20.37 8.27 4.09
N LYS A 77 -21.50 8.46 4.78
CA LYS A 77 -22.84 8.30 4.18
C LYS A 77 -23.79 9.48 4.37
N LYS A 78 -23.37 10.69 4.01
CA LYS A 78 -24.19 11.79 3.45
C LYS A 78 -23.19 12.64 2.66
N GLU A 79 -23.27 12.77 1.35
CA GLU A 79 -24.14 13.76 0.72
C GLU A 79 -24.42 13.39 -0.75
N GLY A 80 -25.71 13.25 -1.05
CA GLY A 80 -26.29 13.30 -2.38
C GLY A 80 -27.60 14.08 -2.27
N GLU A 81 -27.58 15.26 -2.91
CA GLU A 81 -28.66 16.08 -3.48
C GLU A 81 -29.55 17.05 -2.65
N GLU A 82 -29.36 18.32 -3.04
CA GLU A 82 -30.29 19.45 -3.30
C GLU A 82 -30.82 20.37 -2.19
N GLY A 83 -30.55 21.68 -2.36
CA GLY A 83 -31.39 22.76 -1.83
C GLY A 83 -30.74 24.14 -1.62
N THR A 84 -30.73 24.99 -2.67
CA THR A 84 -30.85 26.48 -2.66
C THR A 84 -29.87 27.38 -1.86
N GLY A 85 -29.22 28.33 -2.57
CA GLY A 85 -28.32 29.39 -2.03
C GLY A 85 -29.00 30.51 -1.22
N PRO A 86 -28.32 31.64 -0.86
CA PRO A 86 -27.49 32.44 -1.77
C PRO A 86 -26.13 32.99 -1.23
N SER A 87 -25.24 33.22 -2.21
CA SER A 87 -24.11 34.17 -2.36
C SER A 87 -23.63 35.06 -1.20
N GLU A 88 -22.30 35.14 -1.03
CA GLU A 88 -21.53 36.39 -1.22
C GLU A 88 -19.99 36.17 -1.34
N LYS A 89 -19.45 36.53 -2.52
CA LYS A 89 -18.19 37.27 -2.87
C LYS A 89 -16.95 37.12 -1.97
N GLY A 90 -15.69 37.00 -2.41
CA GLY A 90 -14.94 37.11 -3.69
C GLY A 90 -13.43 37.08 -3.29
N GLN A 91 -12.49 36.52 -4.05
CA GLN A 91 -11.57 37.12 -5.07
C GLN A 91 -10.54 35.98 -5.34
N THR A 92 -10.23 35.42 -6.53
CA THR A 92 -9.67 35.88 -7.82
C THR A 92 -8.27 36.52 -7.80
N TYR A 93 -7.25 35.76 -8.20
CA TYR A 93 -6.25 36.06 -9.25
C TYR A 93 -5.50 34.74 -9.58
N ASP A 94 -5.67 34.10 -10.73
CA ASP A 94 -5.14 34.31 -12.11
C ASP A 94 -3.67 33.89 -12.34
N GLY A 95 -3.42 33.13 -13.42
CA GLY A 95 -2.06 32.77 -13.87
C GLY A 95 -1.89 31.40 -14.57
N ILE A 96 -2.48 31.22 -15.75
CA ILE A 96 -2.25 30.17 -16.77
C ILE A 96 -0.86 30.46 -17.42
N GLU A 97 0.02 29.56 -17.88
CA GLU A 97 -0.11 28.68 -19.05
C GLU A 97 1.23 27.96 -19.41
N SER A 98 1.09 26.88 -20.20
CA SER A 98 2.04 26.33 -21.19
C SER A 98 3.21 25.47 -20.66
N GLY A 99 3.43 24.21 -21.08
CA GLY A 99 2.90 23.43 -22.19
C GLY A 99 4.00 22.49 -22.73
N LYS A 100 3.60 21.46 -23.51
CA LYS A 100 4.41 20.59 -24.43
C LYS A 100 5.19 19.39 -23.81
N VAL A 101 5.21 18.18 -24.38
CA VAL A 101 4.55 17.55 -25.55
C VAL A 101 4.46 16.03 -25.29
N VAL A 102 3.33 15.44 -25.68
CA VAL A 102 3.14 14.00 -25.90
C VAL A 102 3.88 13.58 -27.19
N THR A 103 4.60 12.46 -27.19
CA THR A 103 4.93 11.76 -28.44
C THR A 103 4.30 10.37 -28.43
N VAL A 104 3.20 10.26 -29.15
CA VAL A 104 2.51 9.02 -29.50
C VAL A 104 3.30 8.34 -30.61
N LYS A 105 3.59 7.04 -30.47
CA LYS A 105 3.85 6.17 -31.63
C LYS A 105 2.70 5.20 -31.79
N GLU A 106 2.07 5.37 -32.94
CA GLU A 106 0.94 4.67 -33.53
C GLU A 106 1.37 3.31 -34.11
N THR A 107 0.57 2.26 -33.91
CA THR A 107 0.38 1.18 -34.92
C THR A 107 -0.96 0.47 -34.66
N THR A 108 -2.01 0.96 -35.34
CA THR A 108 -2.92 0.25 -36.29
C THR A 108 -3.23 -1.24 -36.01
N GLU A 109 -4.40 -1.53 -35.41
CA GLU A 109 -5.66 -2.06 -36.01
C GLU A 109 -5.86 -3.57 -35.82
N THR A 110 -6.98 -3.97 -35.19
CA THR A 110 -8.07 -4.76 -35.82
C THR A 110 -9.22 -4.95 -34.82
N SER A 111 -10.41 -4.58 -35.28
CA SER A 111 -11.67 -4.53 -34.55
C SER A 111 -12.12 -5.86 -33.94
N THR A 112 -12.45 -5.84 -32.65
CA THR A 112 -13.50 -6.69 -32.08
C THR A 112 -14.33 -5.84 -31.12
N VAL A 113 -15.64 -5.95 -31.20
CA VAL A 113 -16.60 -5.32 -30.30
C VAL A 113 -16.22 -5.73 -28.87
N SER A 114 -15.57 -4.85 -28.11
CA SER A 114 -15.00 -5.22 -26.83
C SER A 114 -15.25 -4.11 -25.82
N ASP A 115 -15.91 -4.47 -24.71
CA ASP A 115 -16.04 -3.72 -23.45
C ASP A 115 -15.15 -2.46 -23.39
N GLU A 116 -15.64 -1.31 -23.86
CA GLU A 116 -14.89 -0.03 -23.90
C GLU A 116 -14.50 0.49 -22.50
N ARG A 117 -14.85 -0.25 -21.45
CA ARG A 117 -14.67 0.12 -20.04
C ARG A 117 -13.57 -0.68 -19.32
N LYS A 118 -12.86 -1.60 -19.99
CA LYS A 118 -11.86 -2.47 -19.34
C LYS A 118 -10.43 -2.15 -19.78
N ILE A 119 -9.55 -1.91 -18.81
CA ILE A 119 -8.10 -1.78 -19.03
C ILE A 119 -7.51 -3.18 -19.19
N ARG A 120 -7.00 -3.49 -20.38
CA ARG A 120 -6.40 -4.80 -20.71
C ARG A 120 -4.89 -4.85 -20.51
N GLN A 121 -4.23 -3.69 -20.53
CA GLN A 121 -2.79 -3.53 -20.34
C GLN A 121 -2.52 -2.27 -19.53
N LEU A 122 -1.59 -2.37 -18.59
CA LEU A 122 -1.22 -1.28 -17.71
C LEU A 122 0.30 -1.25 -17.55
N LYS A 123 0.91 -0.10 -17.80
CA LYS A 123 2.32 0.16 -17.52
C LYS A 123 2.41 1.43 -16.70
N LEU A 124 3.04 1.33 -15.54
CA LEU A 124 3.23 2.44 -14.61
C LEU A 124 4.71 2.61 -14.33
N GLU A 125 5.17 3.86 -14.32
CA GLU A 125 6.50 4.26 -13.86
C GLU A 125 6.29 5.25 -12.72
N LEU A 126 6.77 4.89 -11.53
CA LEU A 126 6.42 5.57 -10.29
C LEU A 126 7.69 6.09 -9.62
N LYS A 127 7.70 7.38 -9.27
CA LYS A 127 8.67 7.93 -8.33
C LYS A 127 8.11 7.78 -6.92
N VAL A 128 8.64 6.83 -6.17
CA VAL A 128 8.10 6.42 -4.87
C VAL A 128 8.98 6.99 -3.76
N PRO A 129 8.42 7.77 -2.81
CA PRO A 129 9.17 8.22 -1.64
C PRO A 129 9.69 7.04 -0.80
N ILE A 130 10.86 7.21 -0.20
CA ILE A 130 11.41 6.25 0.77
C ILE A 130 10.40 6.09 1.92
N GLY A 131 9.98 4.86 2.19
CA GLY A 131 8.94 4.53 3.20
C GLY A 131 7.53 4.29 2.63
N GLN A 132 7.27 4.62 1.35
CA GLN A 132 5.97 4.39 0.70
C GLN A 132 5.93 3.17 -0.23
N THR A 133 6.95 2.30 -0.16
CA THR A 133 7.02 1.08 -0.99
C THR A 133 5.92 0.08 -0.65
N SER A 134 5.37 0.09 0.57
CA SER A 134 4.22 -0.72 0.98
C SER A 134 2.97 -0.42 0.14
N THR A 135 2.76 0.86 -0.22
CA THR A 135 1.67 1.29 -1.11
C THR A 135 1.80 0.65 -2.49
N VAL A 136 3.02 0.58 -3.04
CA VAL A 136 3.28 -0.10 -4.30
C VAL A 136 2.98 -1.59 -4.18
N THR A 137 3.43 -2.24 -3.10
CA THR A 137 3.12 -3.66 -2.85
C THR A 137 1.61 -3.93 -2.81
N ARG A 138 0.81 -3.06 -2.18
CA ARG A 138 -0.66 -3.17 -2.17
C ARG A 138 -1.25 -3.09 -3.58
N ILE A 139 -0.79 -2.13 -4.38
CA ILE A 139 -1.21 -1.99 -5.79
C ILE A 139 -0.82 -3.25 -6.58
N LEU A 140 0.39 -3.76 -6.41
CA LEU A 140 0.86 -4.97 -7.08
C LEU A 140 0.00 -6.19 -6.74
N ASN A 141 -0.38 -6.37 -5.47
CA ASN A 141 -1.29 -7.45 -5.05
C ASN A 141 -2.65 -7.32 -5.73
N TYR A 142 -3.24 -6.11 -5.74
CA TYR A 142 -4.50 -5.86 -6.43
C TYR A 142 -4.43 -6.17 -7.94
N LEU A 143 -3.31 -5.81 -8.59
CA LEU A 143 -3.10 -6.11 -10.02
C LEU A 143 -2.92 -7.62 -10.26
N LYS A 144 -2.24 -8.34 -9.37
CA LYS A 144 -2.03 -9.80 -9.48
C LYS A 144 -3.35 -10.58 -9.50
N ASP A 145 -4.39 -10.09 -8.83
CA ASP A 145 -5.72 -10.72 -8.80
C ASP A 145 -6.56 -10.45 -10.07
N ARG A 146 -6.11 -9.55 -10.95
CA ARG A 146 -6.84 -9.10 -12.14
C ARG A 146 -6.09 -9.32 -13.45
N PHE A 147 -4.77 -9.45 -13.39
CA PHE A 147 -3.91 -9.69 -14.55
C PHE A 147 -3.22 -11.05 -14.41
N SER A 148 -3.27 -11.85 -15.48
CA SER A 148 -2.62 -13.18 -15.50
C SER A 148 -1.10 -13.11 -15.43
N HIS A 149 -0.52 -11.97 -15.82
CA HIS A 149 0.92 -11.73 -15.82
C HIS A 149 1.18 -10.32 -15.32
N VAL A 150 1.93 -10.21 -14.23
CA VAL A 150 2.41 -8.94 -13.67
C VAL A 150 3.92 -9.05 -13.51
N THR A 151 4.65 -8.13 -14.13
CA THR A 151 6.10 -8.04 -14.02
C THR A 151 6.45 -6.77 -13.28
N VAL A 152 7.40 -6.86 -12.34
CA VAL A 152 7.87 -5.73 -11.54
C VAL A 152 9.36 -5.59 -11.73
N THR A 153 9.81 -4.37 -11.98
CA THR A 153 11.23 -4.01 -12.02
C THR A 153 11.43 -2.89 -11.02
N VAL A 154 12.40 -3.07 -10.12
CA VAL A 154 12.76 -2.06 -9.11
C VAL A 154 14.10 -1.46 -9.51
N SER A 155 14.15 -0.12 -9.54
CA SER A 155 15.39 0.63 -9.67
C SER A 155 15.68 1.30 -8.33
N ILE A 156 16.90 1.13 -7.82
CA ILE A 156 17.37 1.71 -6.56
C ILE A 156 18.49 2.69 -6.91
N GLN A 157 18.35 3.94 -6.48
CA GLN A 157 19.34 4.99 -6.64
C GLN A 157 19.66 5.57 -5.27
N ALA A 158 20.95 5.60 -4.94
CA ALA A 158 21.46 6.18 -3.71
C ALA A 158 22.55 7.20 -4.08
N GLU A 159 22.41 8.42 -3.59
CA GLU A 159 23.31 9.54 -3.85
C GLU A 159 23.73 10.17 -2.52
N ASP A 160 24.73 11.07 -2.55
CA ASP A 160 25.20 11.82 -1.38
C ASP A 160 25.63 10.94 -0.19
N GLY A 161 26.27 9.80 -0.48
CA GLY A 161 26.77 8.86 0.51
C GLY A 161 27.86 7.95 -0.02
N ALA A 162 28.35 7.05 0.82
CA ALA A 162 29.32 6.03 0.45
C ALA A 162 28.97 4.70 1.15
N LEU A 163 29.27 3.60 0.46
CA LEU A 163 29.10 2.24 0.97
C LEU A 163 30.42 1.50 0.80
N GLU A 164 30.87 0.78 1.84
CA GLU A 164 32.03 -0.09 1.69
C GLU A 164 31.73 -1.23 0.72
N LYS A 165 32.73 -1.61 -0.08
CA LYS A 165 32.58 -2.70 -1.05
C LYS A 165 32.17 -4.01 -0.39
N SER A 166 32.74 -4.32 0.77
CA SER A 166 32.37 -5.47 1.61
C SER A 166 30.91 -5.41 2.04
N ASP A 167 30.40 -4.27 2.48
CA ASP A 167 28.99 -4.15 2.85
C ASP A 167 28.05 -4.33 1.65
N TYR A 168 28.43 -3.89 0.45
CA TYR A 168 27.69 -4.19 -0.78
C TYR A 168 27.64 -5.70 -1.05
N GLU A 169 28.78 -6.38 -0.99
CA GLU A 169 28.88 -7.82 -1.26
C GLU A 169 28.17 -8.66 -0.19
N ASP A 170 28.47 -8.40 1.07
CA ASP A 170 28.05 -9.23 2.20
C ASP A 170 26.61 -8.94 2.66
N ARG A 171 26.11 -7.71 2.48
CA ARG A 171 24.75 -7.34 2.90
C ARG A 171 23.78 -7.26 1.74
N ILE A 172 24.15 -6.56 0.66
CA ILE A 172 23.21 -6.29 -0.44
C ILE A 172 23.15 -7.49 -1.39
N LEU A 173 24.28 -7.91 -1.96
CA LEU A 173 24.28 -9.04 -2.90
C LEU A 173 23.82 -10.33 -2.23
N GLU A 174 24.27 -10.61 -1.01
CA GLU A 174 23.86 -11.82 -0.30
C GLU A 174 22.35 -11.82 0.01
N ALA A 175 21.76 -10.69 0.42
CA ALA A 175 20.32 -10.60 0.64
C ALA A 175 19.49 -10.79 -0.64
N LEU A 176 19.95 -10.21 -1.77
CA LEU A 176 19.32 -10.42 -3.08
C LEU A 176 19.40 -11.89 -3.50
N ARG A 177 20.57 -12.52 -3.31
CA ARG A 177 20.78 -13.94 -3.61
C ARG A 177 19.87 -14.85 -2.80
N GLN A 178 19.78 -14.62 -1.48
CA GLN A 178 18.90 -15.38 -0.58
C GLN A 178 17.42 -15.22 -0.94
N SER A 179 17.05 -14.07 -1.48
CA SER A 179 15.68 -13.78 -1.93
C SER A 179 15.39 -14.22 -3.37
N GLY A 180 16.39 -14.76 -4.08
CA GLY A 180 16.26 -15.14 -5.49
C GLY A 180 16.04 -13.98 -6.45
N ILE A 181 16.45 -12.76 -6.07
CA ILE A 181 16.31 -11.55 -6.87
C ILE A 181 17.56 -11.37 -7.72
N ASN A 182 17.38 -11.27 -9.04
CA ASN A 182 18.49 -11.08 -9.98
C ASN A 182 18.70 -9.60 -10.29
N ILE A 183 19.95 -9.18 -10.32
CA ILE A 183 20.36 -7.85 -10.81
C ILE A 183 20.33 -7.89 -12.33
N ILE A 184 19.48 -7.05 -12.93
CA ILE A 184 19.36 -6.92 -14.39
C ILE A 184 20.37 -5.89 -14.93
N PHE A 185 20.68 -4.88 -14.11
CA PHE A 185 21.62 -3.82 -14.43
C PHE A 185 22.23 -3.30 -13.12
N GLU A 186 23.55 -3.08 -13.11
CA GLU A 186 24.25 -2.35 -12.06
C GLU A 186 25.23 -1.36 -12.69
N ASP A 187 25.29 -0.16 -12.10
CA ASP A 187 26.32 0.84 -12.36
C ASP A 187 26.79 1.37 -11.00
N LYS A 188 28.11 1.45 -10.84
CA LYS A 188 28.78 1.85 -9.60
C LYS A 188 29.80 2.90 -10.02
N GLY A 189 29.53 4.16 -9.66
CA GLY A 189 30.36 5.31 -10.02
C GLY A 189 31.82 5.19 -9.56
#